data_AF-A0A6A3HFX8-F1
#
_entry.id   AF-A0A6A3HFX8-F1
#
_cell.length_a   1.000
_cell.length_b   1.000
_cell.length_c   1.000
_cell.angle_alpha   90.00
_cell.angle_beta   90.00
_cell.angle_gamma   90.00
#
_symmetry.space_group_name_H-M   'P 1'
#
loop_
_entity.id
_entity.type
_entity.pdbx_description
1 polymer ?
#
loop_
_entity_poly.entity_id
_entity_poly.type
_entity_poly.pdbx_seq_one_letter_code
_entity_poly.pdbx_strand_id
1 'polypeptide(L)'
;MVGLVRYPPLRVDSDLDRRLEGAHDLDTIVHAVAPGANTHPANWDTEMEILRVDVRYHRDQLRECEAWLYKEADLRRQAESLCALVSTERNKAVEEARVLREERDEVFRQAALAAVSLQKSADIIDLLKARVGRYDKKIEDARATIRNARLK
;
A
#
# COMPACT_ATOMS: atom_id res chain seq x y z
N MET A 1 -19.79 -15.35 -80.89
CA MET A 1 -20.98 -16.17 -80.62
C MET A 1 -21.03 -16.39 -79.11
N VAL A 2 -21.75 -15.55 -78.37
CA VAL A 2 -21.81 -15.61 -76.90
C VAL A 2 -22.94 -16.55 -76.53
N GLY A 3 -22.61 -17.76 -76.09
CA GLY A 3 -23.60 -18.71 -75.60
C GLY A 3 -24.17 -18.23 -74.27
N LEU A 4 -25.47 -17.96 -74.22
CA LEU A 4 -26.18 -17.85 -72.95
C LEU A 4 -26.09 -19.21 -72.26
N VAL A 5 -25.25 -19.29 -71.22
CA VAL A 5 -25.32 -20.36 -70.23
C VAL A 5 -26.66 -20.20 -69.54
N ARG A 6 -27.66 -20.93 -70.03
CA ARG A 6 -28.95 -21.05 -69.34
C ARG A 6 -28.67 -21.79 -68.05
N TYR A 7 -28.70 -21.06 -66.94
CA TYR A 7 -28.87 -21.68 -65.63
C TYR A 7 -30.09 -22.60 -65.69
N PRO A 8 -30.01 -23.86 -65.20
CA PRO A 8 -31.18 -24.70 -65.10
C PRO A 8 -32.29 -23.94 -64.35
N PRO A 9 -33.56 -24.05 -64.78
CA PRO A 9 -34.67 -23.51 -64.01
C PRO A 9 -34.53 -23.98 -62.56
N LEU A 10 -34.64 -23.06 -61.59
CA LEU A 10 -34.85 -23.41 -60.19
C LEU A 10 -35.93 -24.48 -60.19
N ARG A 11 -35.59 -25.71 -59.78
CA ARG A 11 -36.56 -26.80 -59.73
C ARG A 11 -37.65 -26.34 -58.78
N VAL A 12 -38.80 -26.00 -59.33
CA VAL A 12 -40.00 -25.70 -58.56
C VAL A 12 -40.31 -26.98 -57.80
N ASP A 13 -40.21 -26.91 -56.48
CA ASP A 13 -40.51 -28.04 -55.61
C ASP A 13 -42.03 -28.24 -55.60
N SER A 14 -42.52 -29.04 -56.55
CA SER A 14 -43.95 -29.29 -56.72
C SER A 14 -44.58 -29.96 -55.49
N ASP A 15 -43.76 -30.61 -54.65
CA ASP A 15 -44.23 -31.17 -53.38
C ASP A 15 -44.37 -30.09 -52.30
N LEU A 16 -43.51 -29.06 -52.29
CA LEU A 16 -43.70 -27.87 -51.46
C LEU A 16 -44.99 -27.12 -51.84
N ASP A 17 -45.24 -26.92 -53.14
CA ASP A 17 -46.44 -26.23 -53.62
C ASP A 17 -47.72 -26.96 -53.17
N ARG A 18 -47.77 -28.29 -53.28
CA ARG A 18 -48.89 -29.10 -52.78
C ARG A 18 -49.07 -29.03 -51.26
N ARG A 19 -47.97 -28.95 -50.51
CA ARG A 19 -48.02 -28.83 -49.04
C ARG A 19 -48.53 -27.44 -48.61
N LEU A 20 -48.27 -26.41 -49.40
CA LEU A 20 -48.75 -25.04 -49.17
C LEU A 20 -50.20 -24.83 -49.61
N GLU A 21 -50.69 -25.58 -50.60
CA GLU A 21 -52.06 -25.47 -51.13
C GLU A 21 -53.16 -25.68 -50.06
N GLY A 22 -52.85 -26.45 -49.00
CA GLY A 22 -53.74 -26.65 -47.85
C GLY A 22 -53.48 -25.76 -46.63
N ALA A 23 -52.42 -24.95 -46.64
CA ALA A 23 -51.96 -24.22 -45.46
C ALA A 23 -52.60 -22.82 -45.37
N HIS A 24 -53.48 -22.62 -44.39
CA HIS A 24 -54.25 -21.37 -44.24
C HIS A 24 -53.88 -20.57 -42.98
N ASP A 25 -52.92 -21.06 -42.20
CA ASP A 25 -52.37 -20.41 -41.02
C ASP A 25 -50.84 -20.50 -41.02
N LEU A 26 -50.21 -19.61 -40.24
CA LEU A 26 -48.76 -19.44 -40.22
C LEU A 26 -48.03 -20.71 -39.74
N ASP A 27 -48.61 -21.47 -38.81
CA ASP A 27 -48.01 -22.68 -38.27
C ASP A 27 -47.95 -23.79 -39.33
N THR A 28 -49.05 -23.98 -40.05
CA THR A 28 -49.17 -24.94 -41.15
C THR A 28 -48.27 -24.57 -42.33
N ILE A 29 -48.13 -23.27 -42.63
CA ILE A 29 -47.19 -22.76 -43.65
C ILE A 29 -45.74 -23.06 -43.24
N VAL A 30 -45.36 -22.79 -41.99
CA VAL A 30 -44.00 -23.07 -41.48
C VAL A 30 -43.70 -24.57 -41.50
N HIS A 31 -44.63 -25.41 -41.08
CA HIS A 31 -44.50 -26.86 -41.17
C HIS A 31 -44.42 -27.38 -42.61
N ALA A 32 -45.10 -26.74 -43.57
CA ALA A 32 -45.02 -27.06 -44.99
C ALA A 32 -43.67 -26.64 -45.62
N VAL A 33 -43.07 -25.53 -45.20
CA VAL A 33 -41.77 -25.09 -45.73
C VAL A 33 -40.61 -25.82 -45.08
N ALA A 34 -40.69 -26.03 -43.76
CA ALA A 34 -39.62 -26.61 -42.95
C ALA A 34 -40.22 -27.61 -41.95
N PRO A 35 -40.43 -28.87 -42.36
CA PRO A 35 -40.99 -29.88 -41.47
C PRO A 35 -40.02 -30.11 -40.31
N GLY A 36 -40.49 -29.83 -39.09
CA GLY A 36 -39.69 -29.90 -37.86
C GLY A 36 -39.26 -28.56 -37.28
N ALA A 37 -39.50 -27.44 -37.97
CA ALA A 37 -39.08 -26.10 -37.51
C ALA A 37 -39.68 -25.69 -36.15
N ASN A 38 -40.91 -26.11 -35.86
CA ASN A 38 -41.59 -25.86 -34.59
C ASN A 38 -41.53 -27.08 -33.64
N THR A 39 -40.81 -28.14 -34.02
CA THR A 39 -40.68 -29.34 -33.20
C THR A 39 -39.48 -29.19 -32.29
N HIS A 40 -39.73 -28.93 -31.00
CA HIS A 40 -38.67 -28.93 -30.01
C HIS A 40 -37.93 -30.28 -30.03
N PRO A 41 -36.59 -30.29 -29.94
CA PRO A 41 -35.82 -31.51 -29.77
C PRO A 41 -36.39 -32.37 -28.63
N ALA A 42 -36.35 -33.69 -28.75
CA ALA A 42 -36.93 -34.60 -27.77
C ALA A 42 -36.38 -34.43 -26.33
N ASN A 43 -35.23 -33.76 -26.18
CA ASN A 43 -34.55 -33.47 -24.93
C ASN A 43 -34.60 -31.98 -24.53
N TRP A 44 -35.33 -31.13 -25.26
CA TRP A 44 -35.35 -29.68 -25.05
C TRP A 44 -35.71 -29.30 -23.61
N ASP A 45 -36.71 -29.95 -23.02
CA ASP A 45 -37.12 -29.68 -21.64
C ASP A 45 -36.01 -30.03 -20.63
N THR A 46 -35.23 -31.07 -20.92
CA THR A 46 -34.09 -31.47 -20.09
C THR A 46 -32.95 -30.47 -20.21
N GLU A 47 -32.60 -30.05 -21.44
CA GLU A 47 -31.57 -29.03 -21.67
C GLU A 47 -31.95 -27.68 -21.04
N MET A 48 -33.22 -27.28 -21.16
CA MET A 48 -33.73 -26.06 -20.54
C MET A 48 -33.71 -26.14 -19.01
N GLU A 49 -33.99 -27.30 -18.41
CA GLU A 49 -33.88 -27.44 -16.96
C GLU A 49 -32.41 -27.41 -16.48
N ILE A 50 -31.49 -28.04 -17.22
CA ILE A 50 -30.04 -27.96 -16.93
C ILE A 50 -29.60 -26.50 -16.94
N LEU A 51 -29.93 -25.75 -18.00
CA LEU A 51 -29.57 -24.33 -18.10
C LEU A 51 -30.18 -23.49 -16.97
N ARG A 52 -31.42 -23.77 -16.56
CA ARG A 52 -32.03 -23.09 -15.41
C ARG A 52 -31.29 -23.37 -14.11
N VAL A 53 -30.85 -24.61 -13.89
CA VAL A 53 -30.02 -24.98 -12.74
C VAL A 53 -28.70 -24.22 -12.78
N ASP A 54 -28.02 -24.20 -13.92
CA ASP A 54 -26.73 -23.52 -14.08
C ASP A 54 -26.85 -22.00 -13.88
N VAL A 55 -27.89 -21.38 -14.42
CA VAL A 55 -28.18 -19.96 -14.21
C VAL A 55 -28.44 -19.67 -12.73
N ARG A 56 -29.19 -20.54 -12.03
CA ARG A 56 -29.40 -20.39 -10.57
C ARG A 56 -28.07 -20.50 -9.82
N TYR A 57 -27.27 -21.52 -10.14
CA TYR A 57 -25.96 -21.75 -9.53
C TYR A 57 -25.03 -20.54 -9.70
N HIS A 58 -24.86 -20.04 -10.93
CA HIS A 58 -24.00 -18.89 -11.19
C HIS A 58 -24.54 -17.59 -10.57
N ARG A 59 -25.87 -17.43 -10.47
CA ARG A 59 -26.47 -16.29 -9.79
C ARG A 59 -26.16 -16.29 -8.29
N ASP A 60 -26.17 -17.46 -7.66
CA ASP A 60 -25.82 -17.58 -6.24
C ASP A 60 -24.32 -17.37 -6.01
N GLN A 61 -23.47 -17.91 -6.90
CA GLN A 61 -22.03 -17.60 -6.88
C GLN A 61 -21.74 -16.10 -7.03
N LEU A 62 -22.45 -15.41 -7.93
CA LEU A 62 -22.29 -13.97 -8.12
C LEU A 62 -22.61 -13.20 -6.84
N ARG A 63 -23.70 -13.57 -6.14
CA ARG A 63 -24.07 -12.96 -4.85
C ARG A 63 -23.00 -13.18 -3.79
N GLU A 64 -22.40 -14.36 -3.73
CA GLU A 64 -21.30 -14.65 -2.82
C GLU A 64 -20.06 -13.82 -3.15
N CYS A 65 -19.70 -13.71 -4.43
CA CYS A 65 -18.60 -12.87 -4.89
C CYS A 65 -18.83 -11.39 -4.56
N GLU A 66 -20.05 -10.89 -4.75
CA GLU A 66 -20.43 -9.51 -4.38
C GLU A 66 -20.27 -9.29 -2.86
N ALA A 67 -20.72 -10.23 -2.03
CA ALA A 67 -20.55 -10.14 -0.58
C ALA A 67 -19.07 -10.13 -0.17
N TRP A 68 -18.24 -10.95 -0.81
CA TRP A 68 -16.79 -10.95 -0.59
C TRP A 68 -16.14 -9.64 -1.02
N LEU A 69 -16.56 -9.08 -2.15
CA LEU A 69 -16.06 -7.79 -2.63
C LEU A 69 -16.36 -6.66 -1.64
N TYR A 70 -17.57 -6.61 -1.07
CA TYR A 70 -17.90 -5.63 -0.03
C TYR A 70 -17.02 -5.78 1.20
N LYS A 71 -16.76 -7.02 1.63
CA LYS A 71 -15.88 -7.30 2.78
C LYS A 71 -14.43 -6.89 2.47
N GLU A 72 -13.93 -7.19 1.28
CA GLU A 72 -12.60 -6.80 0.84
C GLU A 72 -12.46 -5.26 0.78
N ALA A 73 -13.47 -4.56 0.26
CA ALA A 73 -13.49 -3.11 0.20
C ALA A 73 -13.47 -2.46 1.60
N ASP A 74 -14.25 -2.99 2.55
CA ASP A 74 -14.22 -2.47 3.92
C ASP A 74 -12.88 -2.73 4.60
N LEU A 75 -12.30 -3.93 4.44
CA LEU A 75 -10.96 -4.24 4.96
C LEU A 75 -9.88 -3.35 4.34
N ARG A 76 -9.94 -3.10 3.03
CA ARG A 76 -9.02 -2.17 2.35
C ARG A 76 -9.12 -0.76 2.94
N ARG A 77 -10.34 -0.25 3.14
CA ARG A 77 -10.57 1.06 3.76
C ARG A 77 -10.01 1.12 5.19
N GLN A 78 -10.22 0.08 6.00
CA GLN A 78 -9.68 0.00 7.35
C GLN A 78 -8.14 0.00 7.34
N ALA A 79 -7.53 -0.78 6.44
CA ALA A 79 -6.08 -0.84 6.28
C ALA A 79 -5.50 0.52 5.85
N GLU A 80 -6.14 1.20 4.89
CA GLU A 80 -5.74 2.55 4.46
C GLU A 80 -5.80 3.56 5.61
N SER A 81 -6.87 3.52 6.42
CA SER A 81 -7.02 4.38 7.60
C SER A 81 -5.92 4.12 8.63
N LEU A 82 -5.59 2.85 8.90
CA LEU A 82 -4.51 2.49 9.83
C LEU A 82 -3.14 2.91 9.30
N CYS A 83 -2.87 2.69 8.01
CA CYS A 83 -1.64 3.12 7.36
C CYS A 83 -1.46 4.65 7.44
N ALA A 84 -2.53 5.42 7.23
CA ALA A 84 -2.50 6.87 7.39
C ALA A 84 -2.17 7.27 8.83
N LEU A 85 -2.86 6.67 9.82
CA LEU A 85 -2.62 6.93 11.24
C LEU A 85 -1.17 6.65 11.62
N VAL A 86 -0.68 5.44 11.36
CA VAL A 86 0.70 5.01 11.68
C VAL A 86 1.72 5.91 10.99
N SER A 87 1.46 6.31 9.74
CA SER A 87 2.35 7.23 9.03
C SER A 87 2.43 8.60 9.70
N THR A 88 1.31 9.13 10.19
CA THR A 88 1.30 10.41 10.92
C THR A 88 2.04 10.32 12.25
N GLU A 89 1.84 9.24 13.01
CA GLU A 89 2.53 9.01 14.28
C GLU A 89 4.04 8.85 14.09
N ARG A 90 4.45 8.05 13.08
CA ARG A 90 5.85 7.90 12.71
C ARG A 90 6.48 9.25 12.37
N ASN A 91 5.80 10.09 11.59
CA ASN A 91 6.34 11.39 11.21
C ASN A 91 6.50 12.32 12.43
N LYS A 92 5.54 12.31 13.37
CA LYS A 92 5.66 13.04 14.64
C LYS A 92 6.86 12.56 15.45
N ALA A 93 6.98 11.25 15.64
CA ALA A 93 8.09 10.65 16.40
C ALA A 93 9.46 10.95 15.76
N VAL A 94 9.54 10.99 14.43
CA VAL A 94 10.77 11.37 13.71
C VAL A 94 11.14 12.83 13.97
N GLU A 95 10.16 13.74 13.98
CA GLU A 95 10.42 15.16 14.25
C GLU A 95 10.81 15.38 15.71
N GLU A 96 10.13 14.74 16.66
CA GLU A 96 10.51 14.78 18.08
C GLU A 96 11.94 14.24 18.29
N ALA A 97 12.28 13.11 17.66
CA ALA A 97 13.63 12.55 17.73
C ALA A 97 14.68 13.49 17.10
N ARG A 98 14.31 14.25 16.07
CA ARG A 98 15.19 15.26 15.47
C ARG A 98 15.45 16.41 16.44
N VAL A 99 14.41 16.98 17.03
CA VAL A 99 14.54 18.06 18.01
C VAL A 99 15.43 17.63 19.18
N LEU A 100 15.19 16.44 19.74
CA LEU A 100 16.00 15.90 20.84
C LEU A 100 17.48 15.70 20.45
N ARG A 101 17.77 15.38 19.19
CA ARG A 101 19.16 15.30 18.70
C ARG A 101 19.80 16.68 18.65
N GLU A 102 19.10 17.68 18.14
CA GLU A 102 19.59 19.06 18.07
C GLU A 102 19.86 19.62 19.47
N GLU A 103 18.95 19.40 20.43
CA GLU A 103 19.15 19.77 21.84
C GLU A 103 20.35 19.07 22.46
N ARG A 104 20.48 17.76 22.24
CA ARG A 104 21.60 16.98 22.75
C ARG A 104 22.92 17.48 22.18
N ASP A 105 22.98 17.79 20.88
CA ASP A 105 24.20 18.31 20.25
C ASP A 105 24.58 19.71 20.76
N GLU A 106 23.60 20.57 21.08
CA GLU A 106 23.83 21.83 21.80
C GLU A 106 24.42 21.60 23.19
N VAL A 107 23.82 20.70 23.98
CA VAL A 107 24.32 20.35 25.32
C VAL A 107 25.76 19.82 25.26
N PHE A 108 26.07 18.96 24.27
CA PHE A 108 27.43 18.47 24.07
C PHE A 108 28.43 19.59 23.76
N ARG A 109 28.06 20.57 22.92
CA ARG A 109 28.91 21.75 22.68
C ARG A 109 29.12 22.56 23.93
N GLN A 110 28.07 22.80 24.72
CA GLN A 110 28.20 23.54 25.97
C GLN A 110 29.09 22.81 26.98
N ALA A 111 28.94 21.49 27.11
CA ALA A 111 29.78 20.67 27.96
C ALA A 111 31.26 20.73 27.52
N ALA A 112 31.55 20.70 26.22
CA ALA A 112 32.90 20.84 25.70
C ALA A 112 33.51 22.22 26.05
N LEU A 113 32.75 23.30 25.88
CA LEU A 113 33.19 24.65 26.25
C LEU A 113 33.45 24.76 27.76
N ALA A 114 32.56 24.21 28.59
CA ALA A 114 32.72 24.18 30.04
C ALA A 114 33.96 23.39 30.45
N ALA A 115 34.21 22.24 29.84
CA ALA A 115 35.40 21.43 30.09
C ALA A 115 36.70 22.21 29.79
N VAL A 116 36.75 22.92 28.65
CA VAL A 116 37.88 23.80 28.31
C VAL A 116 38.05 24.92 29.34
N SER A 117 36.96 25.54 29.79
CA SER A 117 37.02 26.58 30.81
C SER A 117 37.52 26.04 32.16
N LEU A 118 37.08 24.85 32.56
CA LEU A 118 37.55 24.19 33.77
C LEU A 118 39.04 23.87 33.71
N GLN A 119 39.54 23.40 32.56
CA GLN A 119 40.97 23.15 32.38
C GLN A 119 41.79 24.44 32.55
N LYS A 120 41.36 25.54 31.94
CA LYS A 120 42.03 26.85 32.13
C LYS A 120 42.06 27.28 33.60
N SER A 121 40.96 27.08 34.31
CA SER A 121 40.91 27.39 35.74
C SER A 121 41.85 26.50 36.55
N ALA A 122 41.95 25.20 36.21
CA ALA A 122 42.90 24.28 36.84
C ALA A 122 44.35 24.72 36.62
N ASP A 123 44.71 25.10 35.39
CA ASP A 123 46.05 25.61 35.06
C ASP A 123 46.41 26.87 35.87
N ILE A 124 45.45 27.79 36.04
CA ILE A 124 45.61 29.00 36.86
C ILE A 124 45.82 28.64 38.34
N ILE A 125 45.03 27.69 38.86
CA ILE A 125 45.16 27.23 40.25
C ILE A 125 46.56 26.64 40.48
N ASP A 126 47.07 25.83 39.57
CA ASP A 126 48.39 25.24 39.69
C ASP A 126 49.51 26.30 39.61
N LEU A 127 49.37 27.30 38.75
CA LEU A 127 50.27 28.46 38.71
C LEU A 127 50.28 29.22 40.05
N LEU A 128 49.10 29.48 40.62
CA LEU A 128 48.95 30.18 41.89
C LEU A 128 49.55 29.36 43.05
N LYS A 129 49.29 28.06 43.12
CA LYS A 129 49.92 27.16 44.10
C LYS A 129 51.44 27.21 44.03
N ALA A 130 52.00 27.17 42.82
CA ALA A 130 53.44 27.28 42.61
C ALA A 130 54.01 28.63 43.07
N ARG A 131 53.27 29.73 42.86
CA ARG A 131 53.66 31.07 43.36
C ARG A 131 53.63 31.14 44.88
N VAL A 132 52.57 30.63 45.51
CA VAL A 132 52.43 30.58 46.98
C VAL A 132 53.60 29.82 47.58
N GLY A 133 53.91 28.62 47.08
CA GLY A 133 55.07 27.85 47.59
C GLY A 133 56.41 28.58 47.46
N ARG A 134 56.61 29.39 46.41
CA ARG A 134 57.80 30.25 46.30
C ARG A 134 57.81 31.37 47.34
N TYR A 135 56.67 31.99 47.61
CA TYR A 135 56.56 33.02 48.65
C TYR A 135 56.74 32.43 50.05
N ASP A 136 56.16 31.28 50.35
CA ASP A 136 56.33 30.58 51.63
C ASP A 136 57.81 30.28 51.90
N LYS A 137 58.54 29.79 50.88
CA LYS A 137 59.98 29.57 51.00
C LYS A 137 60.74 30.87 51.29
N LYS A 138 60.43 31.98 50.59
CA LYS A 138 61.05 33.29 50.85
C LYS A 138 60.76 33.79 52.26
N ILE A 139 59.54 33.57 52.77
CA ILE A 139 59.16 33.95 54.14
C ILE A 139 59.96 33.13 55.15
N GLU A 140 60.09 31.81 54.95
CA GLU A 140 60.90 30.95 55.82
C GLU A 140 62.38 31.34 55.80
N ASP A 141 62.96 31.61 54.63
CA ASP A 141 64.35 32.07 54.48
C ASP A 141 64.57 33.41 55.22
N ALA A 142 63.63 34.36 55.09
CA ALA A 142 63.66 35.64 55.80
C ALA A 142 63.55 35.44 57.32
N ARG A 143 62.66 34.56 57.80
CA ARG A 143 62.52 34.20 59.21
C ARG A 143 63.81 33.59 59.76
N ALA A 144 64.46 32.71 59.02
CA ALA A 144 65.73 32.10 59.41
C ALA A 144 66.85 33.15 59.53
N THR A 145 66.92 34.09 58.58
CA THR A 145 67.88 35.19 58.60
C THR A 145 67.69 36.08 59.83
N ILE A 146 66.44 36.47 60.14
CA ILE A 146 66.11 37.24 61.35
C ILE A 146 66.51 36.49 62.62
N ARG A 147 66.22 35.17 62.68
CA ARG A 147 66.57 34.34 63.84
C ARG A 147 68.08 34.28 64.07
N ASN A 148 68.86 34.10 62.99
CA ASN A 148 70.32 34.07 63.05
C ASN A 148 70.92 35.43 63.41
N ALA A 149 70.32 36.54 62.98
CA ALA A 149 70.75 37.88 63.34
C ALA A 149 70.54 38.21 64.83
N ARG A 150 69.59 37.56 65.51
CA ARG A 150 69.34 37.72 66.96
C ARG A 150 70.26 36.89 67.86
N LEU A 151 71.01 35.94 67.29
CA LEU A 151 71.91 35.03 68.02
C LEU A 151 73.39 35.44 67.95
N LYS A 152 73.70 36.55 67.27
CA LYS A 152 75.01 37.22 67.27
C LYS A 152 74.93 38.46 68.14
#